data_AF-A0A317XVJ3-F1
#
_entry.id   AF-A0A317XVJ3-F1
#
_cell.length_a   1.000
_cell.length_b   1.000
_cell.length_c   1.000
_cell.angle_alpha   90.00
_cell.angle_beta   90.00
_cell.angle_gamma   90.00
#
_symmetry.space_group_name_H-M   'P 1'
#
loop_
_entity.id
_entity.type
_entity.pdbx_description
1 polymer ?
#
loop_
_entity_poly.entity_id
_entity_poly.type
_entity_poly.pdbx_seq_one_letter_code
_entity_poly.pdbx_strand_id
1 'polypeptide(L)'
;MAPQSRIYLTRHSQAEHNVADDYSIPDAPLTPLGKQQSARLPSLTQDLQSRAEVILSSGLKRTLQSTKIGYAPAIERLGGLSKVVVLPQLQECNDFPCDTGSDRKVLEQDPELQGFDLSQLTPDWTSKEGFYAADYTSLSNRAKWVRQYLRSRPEKEIVVMAHGDILRRITGQSYPWKNAEVRLFQFDAESVDSDECPLVLVQNVATGGAVAEPTSGDMAVENGVPAGSNSALPSIPVSNSGSLQDLSKDPSVEAANAELKRREDRMRQRQSVLLEQTNELQELEKRLQAAEERKRQLEARGGFI
;
A
#
# COMPACT_ATOMS: atom_id res chain seq x y z
N MET A 1 17.98 17.44 2.87
CA MET A 1 18.99 16.71 2.10
C MET A 1 19.35 15.45 2.86
N ALA A 2 19.56 14.35 2.15
CA ALA A 2 20.09 13.14 2.76
C ALA A 2 21.42 13.46 3.49
N PRO A 3 21.69 12.84 4.65
CA PRO A 3 20.88 11.80 5.28
C PRO A 3 19.67 12.33 6.09
N GLN A 4 19.55 13.64 6.32
CA GLN A 4 18.54 14.20 7.22
C GLN A 4 17.12 14.28 6.62
N SER A 5 16.96 14.05 5.32
CA SER A 5 15.64 13.99 4.68
C SER A 5 14.77 12.90 5.32
N ARG A 6 13.51 13.25 5.57
CA ARG A 6 12.48 12.43 6.21
C ARG A 6 11.57 11.85 5.13
N ILE A 7 11.53 10.52 5.07
CA ILE A 7 10.85 9.77 4.03
C ILE A 7 9.62 9.08 4.63
N TYR A 8 8.43 9.53 4.27
CA TYR A 8 7.16 8.95 4.70
C TYR A 8 6.73 7.93 3.65
N LEU A 9 6.98 6.67 3.96
CA LEU A 9 6.54 5.55 3.13
C LEU A 9 5.11 5.20 3.50
N THR A 10 4.24 5.15 2.50
CA THR A 10 2.81 4.92 2.64
C THR A 10 2.34 3.78 1.76
N ARG A 11 1.71 2.76 2.33
CA ARG A 11 1.03 1.71 1.55
C ARG A 11 -0.35 2.21 1.10
N HIS A 12 -0.74 1.90 -0.13
CA HIS A 12 -2.09 2.16 -0.64
C HIS A 12 -3.21 1.57 0.26
N SER A 13 -4.42 2.11 0.11
CA SER A 13 -5.62 1.60 0.79
C SER A 13 -6.16 0.32 0.14
N GLN A 14 -7.15 -0.32 0.75
CA GLN A 14 -7.77 -1.53 0.20
C GLN A 14 -8.21 -1.34 -1.27
N ALA A 15 -7.78 -2.26 -2.13
CA ALA A 15 -8.16 -2.35 -3.53
C ALA A 15 -9.03 -3.58 -3.79
N GLU A 16 -9.72 -3.62 -4.93
CA GLU A 16 -10.68 -4.68 -5.26
C GLU A 16 -10.05 -6.08 -5.18
N HIS A 17 -8.80 -6.21 -5.62
CA HIS A 17 -8.06 -7.48 -5.53
C HIS A 17 -7.81 -7.94 -4.08
N ASN A 18 -7.78 -7.04 -3.09
CA ASN A 18 -7.57 -7.38 -1.67
C ASN A 18 -8.83 -7.97 -1.01
N VAL A 19 -10.01 -7.78 -1.59
CA VAL A 19 -11.29 -8.20 -0.98
C VAL A 19 -11.55 -9.68 -1.20
N ALA A 20 -11.35 -10.16 -2.42
CA ALA A 20 -11.64 -11.54 -2.81
C ALA A 20 -10.37 -12.35 -3.13
N ASP A 21 -9.19 -11.76 -2.89
CA ASP A 21 -7.90 -12.32 -3.32
C ASP A 21 -7.89 -12.59 -4.84
N ASP A 22 -8.57 -11.72 -5.60
CA ASP A 22 -8.73 -11.82 -7.06
C ASP A 22 -7.64 -11.02 -7.77
N TYR A 23 -6.52 -11.70 -8.03
CA TYR A 23 -5.36 -11.13 -8.71
C TYR A 23 -5.56 -10.97 -10.23
N SER A 24 -6.69 -11.43 -10.78
CA SER A 24 -6.99 -11.32 -12.20
C SER A 24 -7.52 -9.95 -12.61
N ILE A 25 -7.94 -9.11 -11.64
CA ILE A 25 -8.47 -7.75 -11.88
C ILE A 25 -7.33 -6.85 -12.37
N PRO A 26 -7.29 -6.41 -13.64
CA PRO A 26 -6.20 -5.60 -14.16
C PRO A 26 -6.15 -4.23 -13.47
N ASP A 27 -4.96 -3.79 -13.06
CA ASP A 27 -4.70 -2.47 -12.45
C ASP A 27 -5.78 -2.08 -11.41
N ALA A 28 -6.00 -3.00 -10.46
CA ALA A 28 -7.16 -3.00 -9.59
C ALA A 28 -7.37 -1.65 -8.86
N PRO A 29 -8.58 -1.04 -8.95
CA PRO A 29 -8.91 0.22 -8.27
C PRO A 29 -9.13 0.03 -6.76
N LEU A 30 -9.21 1.14 -6.04
CA LEU A 30 -9.67 1.17 -4.66
C LEU A 30 -11.15 0.76 -4.55
N THR A 31 -11.45 0.02 -3.48
CA THR A 31 -12.83 -0.24 -3.04
C THR A 31 -13.43 1.02 -2.40
N PRO A 32 -14.75 1.07 -2.16
CA PRO A 32 -15.36 2.11 -1.33
C PRO A 32 -14.71 2.22 0.06
N LEU A 33 -14.40 1.08 0.70
CA LEU A 33 -13.68 1.05 1.97
C LEU A 33 -12.25 1.59 1.82
N GLY A 34 -11.55 1.25 0.75
CA GLY A 34 -10.22 1.79 0.46
C GLY A 34 -10.23 3.32 0.33
N LYS A 35 -11.24 3.88 -0.35
CA LYS A 35 -11.43 5.33 -0.44
C LYS A 35 -11.65 5.96 0.95
N GLN A 36 -12.44 5.32 1.82
CA GLN A 36 -12.62 5.77 3.21
C GLN A 36 -11.33 5.69 4.04
N GLN A 37 -10.56 4.61 3.90
CA GLN A 37 -9.26 4.47 4.57
C GLN A 37 -8.30 5.59 4.15
N SER A 38 -8.22 5.89 2.85
CA SER A 38 -7.43 7.02 2.35
C SER A 38 -7.95 8.35 2.92
N ALA A 39 -9.26 8.55 2.99
CA ALA A 39 -9.86 9.79 3.50
C ALA A 39 -9.61 10.06 4.99
N ARG A 40 -9.12 9.07 5.75
CA ARG A 40 -8.65 9.25 7.14
C ARG A 40 -7.25 9.83 7.23
N LEU A 41 -6.41 9.66 6.21
CA LEU A 41 -5.02 10.12 6.26
C LEU A 41 -4.87 11.63 6.53
N PRO A 42 -5.65 12.53 5.93
CA PRO A 42 -5.55 13.97 6.23
C PRO A 42 -5.67 14.32 7.71
N SER A 43 -6.60 13.70 8.43
CA SER A 43 -6.78 13.96 9.87
C SER A 43 -5.72 13.27 10.72
N LEU A 44 -5.25 12.09 10.33
CA LEU A 44 -4.22 11.34 11.05
C LEU A 44 -2.80 11.91 10.84
N THR A 45 -2.60 12.72 9.79
CA THR A 45 -1.27 13.18 9.37
C THR A 45 -1.19 14.71 9.22
N GLN A 46 -1.98 15.47 9.96
CA GLN A 46 -2.08 16.93 9.86
C GLN A 46 -0.71 17.65 9.80
N ASP A 47 0.21 17.28 10.69
CA ASP A 47 1.58 17.81 10.69
C ASP A 47 2.30 17.54 9.35
N LEU A 48 2.31 16.29 8.89
CA LEU A 48 2.89 15.91 7.59
C LEU A 48 2.22 16.64 6.42
N GLN A 49 0.89 16.76 6.42
CA GLN A 49 0.16 17.47 5.36
C GLN A 49 0.63 18.93 5.23
N SER A 50 0.94 19.57 6.36
CA SER A 50 1.37 20.98 6.40
C SER A 50 2.80 21.22 5.89
N ARG A 51 3.68 20.21 5.95
CA ARG A 51 5.12 20.38 5.69
C ARG A 51 5.71 19.49 4.60
N ALA A 52 4.97 18.53 4.05
CA ALA A 52 5.43 17.74 2.90
C ALA A 52 5.89 18.67 1.77
N GLU A 53 7.07 18.42 1.21
CA GLU A 53 7.65 19.25 0.15
C GLU A 53 7.44 18.62 -1.23
N VAL A 54 7.30 17.29 -1.28
CA VAL A 54 6.97 16.54 -2.49
C VAL A 54 6.19 15.27 -2.15
N ILE A 55 5.33 14.86 -3.08
CA ILE A 55 4.61 13.59 -3.03
C ILE A 55 5.00 12.77 -4.26
N LEU A 56 5.47 11.56 -4.02
CA LEU A 56 5.79 10.55 -5.02
C LEU A 56 4.72 9.48 -4.97
N SER A 57 4.27 9.00 -6.11
CA SER A 57 3.27 7.93 -6.18
C SER A 57 3.61 6.90 -7.24
N SER A 58 3.35 5.63 -6.96
CA SER A 58 3.30 4.61 -8.02
C SER A 58 2.20 4.94 -9.04
N GLY A 59 2.44 4.58 -10.30
CA GLY A 59 1.50 4.79 -11.41
C GLY A 59 0.26 3.89 -11.40
N LEU A 60 0.19 2.90 -10.50
CA LEU A 60 -0.97 2.01 -10.40
C LEU A 60 -2.22 2.77 -9.93
N LYS A 61 -3.40 2.38 -10.42
CA LYS A 61 -4.66 3.10 -10.19
C LYS A 61 -4.97 3.28 -8.70
N ARG A 62 -4.84 2.21 -7.91
CA ARG A 62 -5.05 2.25 -6.45
C ARG A 62 -4.12 3.22 -5.73
N THR A 63 -2.85 3.35 -6.14
CA THR A 63 -1.92 4.29 -5.50
C THR A 63 -2.21 5.72 -5.91
N LEU A 64 -2.57 5.98 -7.16
CA LEU A 64 -2.98 7.31 -7.61
C LEU A 64 -4.27 7.76 -6.90
N GLN A 65 -5.27 6.90 -6.80
CA GLN A 65 -6.51 7.17 -6.03
C GLN A 65 -6.21 7.42 -4.56
N SER A 66 -5.40 6.55 -3.92
CA SER A 66 -5.01 6.74 -2.51
C SER A 66 -4.22 8.03 -2.30
N THR A 67 -3.37 8.41 -3.25
CA THR A 67 -2.59 9.66 -3.18
C THR A 67 -3.52 10.86 -3.24
N LYS A 68 -4.40 10.90 -4.25
CA LYS A 68 -5.36 11.99 -4.47
C LYS A 68 -6.23 12.23 -3.24
N ILE A 69 -6.71 11.17 -2.61
CA ILE A 69 -7.60 11.25 -1.44
C ILE A 69 -6.80 11.51 -0.16
N GLY A 70 -5.76 10.71 0.10
CA GLY A 70 -5.06 10.68 1.37
C GLY A 70 -4.15 11.86 1.64
N TYR A 71 -3.71 12.56 0.58
CA TYR A 71 -2.84 13.73 0.68
C TYR A 71 -3.45 14.99 0.06
N ALA A 72 -4.78 15.04 -0.05
CA ALA A 72 -5.48 16.17 -0.67
C ALA A 72 -5.03 17.55 -0.14
N PRO A 73 -4.90 17.79 1.19
CA PRO A 73 -4.44 19.10 1.68
C PRO A 73 -3.00 19.44 1.27
N ALA A 74 -2.08 18.47 1.32
CA ALA A 74 -0.71 18.66 0.88
C ALA A 74 -0.63 18.91 -0.64
N ILE A 75 -1.41 18.17 -1.44
CA ILE A 75 -1.48 18.33 -2.90
C ILE A 75 -1.96 19.73 -3.26
N GLU A 76 -3.05 20.20 -2.64
CA GLU A 76 -3.56 21.56 -2.85
C GLU A 76 -2.49 22.61 -2.53
N ARG A 77 -1.86 22.52 -1.35
CA ARG A 77 -0.79 23.43 -0.93
C ARG A 77 0.40 23.43 -1.88
N LEU A 78 0.76 22.28 -2.43
CA LEU A 78 1.91 22.12 -3.34
C LEU A 78 1.62 22.61 -4.77
N GLY A 79 0.37 22.96 -5.09
CA GLY A 79 -0.03 23.49 -6.40
C GLY A 79 -0.80 22.52 -7.29
N GLY A 80 -1.43 21.50 -6.70
CA GLY A 80 -2.35 20.58 -7.37
C GLY A 80 -1.75 19.25 -7.79
N LEU A 81 -2.58 18.38 -8.37
CA LEU A 81 -2.23 16.99 -8.72
C LEU A 81 -1.07 16.88 -9.72
N SER A 82 -0.88 17.87 -10.58
CA SER A 82 0.22 17.90 -11.55
C SER A 82 1.60 18.07 -10.90
N LYS A 83 1.65 18.34 -9.59
CA LYS A 83 2.88 18.42 -8.79
C LYS A 83 3.23 17.10 -8.10
N VAL A 84 2.33 16.12 -8.13
CA VAL A 84 2.66 14.75 -7.68
C VAL A 84 3.58 14.12 -8.72
N VAL A 85 4.72 13.61 -8.27
CA VAL A 85 5.67 12.90 -9.12
C VAL A 85 5.23 11.45 -9.24
N VAL A 86 4.71 11.07 -10.41
CA VAL A 86 4.33 9.68 -10.70
C VAL A 86 5.57 8.89 -11.12
N LEU A 87 5.87 7.83 -10.39
CA LEU A 87 7.11 7.07 -10.51
C LEU A 87 6.81 5.59 -10.78
N PRO A 88 6.96 5.08 -12.02
CA PRO A 88 6.64 3.69 -12.34
C PRO A 88 7.49 2.68 -11.56
N GLN A 89 8.67 3.09 -11.08
CA GLN A 89 9.56 2.24 -10.30
C GLN A 89 9.00 1.85 -8.93
N LEU A 90 7.97 2.57 -8.45
CA LEU A 90 7.24 2.23 -7.23
C LEU A 90 6.13 1.19 -7.45
N GLN A 91 5.96 0.60 -8.63
CA GLN A 91 4.95 -0.44 -8.87
C GLN A 91 5.16 -1.70 -8.01
N GLU A 92 4.07 -2.44 -7.80
CA GLU A 92 4.10 -3.68 -7.03
C GLU A 92 4.94 -4.78 -7.73
N CYS A 93 5.40 -5.75 -6.95
CA CYS A 93 6.46 -6.67 -7.32
C CYS A 93 6.05 -7.77 -8.30
N ASN A 94 4.81 -8.26 -8.25
CA ASN A 94 4.38 -9.41 -9.06
C ASN A 94 3.96 -9.00 -10.47
N ASP A 95 3.86 -9.99 -11.36
CA ASP A 95 3.42 -9.87 -12.75
C ASP A 95 1.93 -10.24 -12.94
N PHE A 96 1.19 -10.43 -11.85
CA PHE A 96 -0.25 -10.62 -11.92
C PHE A 96 -0.96 -9.41 -12.54
N PRO A 97 -2.13 -9.60 -13.17
CA PRO A 97 -2.92 -8.50 -13.73
C PRO A 97 -3.18 -7.36 -12.74
N CYS A 98 -3.45 -7.66 -11.46
CA CYS A 98 -3.68 -6.64 -10.44
C CYS A 98 -2.46 -5.76 -10.14
N ASP A 99 -1.25 -6.25 -10.38
CA ASP A 99 0.00 -5.53 -10.16
C ASP A 99 0.58 -4.95 -11.45
N THR A 100 -0.06 -5.23 -12.58
CA THR A 100 0.29 -4.71 -13.89
C THR A 100 -0.55 -3.47 -14.18
N GLY A 101 0.11 -2.35 -14.43
CA GLY A 101 -0.57 -1.08 -14.66
C GLY A 101 -1.30 -1.02 -15.99
N SER A 102 -2.14 0.00 -16.14
CA SER A 102 -2.78 0.32 -17.42
C SER A 102 -1.87 1.17 -18.30
N ASP A 103 -2.07 1.14 -19.63
CA ASP A 103 -1.42 2.09 -20.52
C ASP A 103 -1.69 3.54 -20.09
N ARG A 104 -0.70 4.42 -20.27
CA ARG A 104 -0.82 5.84 -19.91
C ARG A 104 -2.10 6.48 -20.47
N LYS A 105 -2.44 6.19 -21.73
CA LYS A 105 -3.64 6.73 -22.40
C LYS A 105 -4.94 6.30 -21.70
N VAL A 106 -4.98 5.09 -21.15
CA VAL A 106 -6.13 4.58 -20.39
C VAL A 106 -6.25 5.34 -19.07
N LEU A 107 -5.14 5.56 -18.37
CA LEU A 107 -5.12 6.31 -17.12
C LEU A 107 -5.48 7.80 -17.33
N GLU A 108 -5.03 8.43 -18.41
CA GLU A 108 -5.37 9.81 -18.76
C GLU A 108 -6.87 10.01 -19.05
N GLN A 109 -7.56 8.95 -19.48
CA GLN A 109 -9.01 8.95 -19.73
C GLN A 109 -9.83 8.66 -18.47
N ASP A 110 -9.21 8.19 -17.38
CA ASP A 110 -9.89 7.89 -16.14
C ASP A 110 -10.29 9.20 -15.41
N PRO A 111 -11.59 9.48 -15.23
CA PRO A 111 -12.04 10.72 -14.59
C PRO A 111 -11.57 10.85 -13.14
N GLU A 112 -11.29 9.75 -12.43
CA GLU A 112 -10.75 9.81 -11.08
C GLU A 112 -9.28 10.26 -11.05
N LEU A 113 -8.55 10.09 -12.16
CA LEU A 113 -7.11 10.37 -12.26
C LEU A 113 -6.79 11.66 -13.02
N GLN A 114 -7.80 12.40 -13.47
CA GLN A 114 -7.61 13.70 -14.10
C GLN A 114 -6.81 14.65 -13.20
N GLY A 115 -5.81 15.30 -13.80
CA GLY A 115 -4.94 16.27 -13.15
C GLY A 115 -3.55 15.76 -12.79
N PHE A 116 -3.31 14.46 -12.73
CA PHE A 116 -1.96 13.91 -12.59
C PHE A 116 -1.13 14.15 -13.86
N ASP A 117 0.15 14.46 -13.70
CA ASP A 117 1.11 14.37 -14.80
C ASP A 117 1.59 12.91 -14.90
N LEU A 118 1.15 12.22 -15.95
CA LEU A 118 1.48 10.83 -16.23
C LEU A 118 2.64 10.68 -17.24
N SER A 119 3.39 11.76 -17.49
CA SER A 119 4.46 11.79 -18.49
C SER A 119 5.57 10.77 -18.29
N GLN A 120 5.81 10.38 -17.03
CA GLN A 120 6.83 9.39 -16.66
C GLN A 120 6.42 7.94 -16.93
N LEU A 121 5.15 7.68 -17.26
CA LEU A 121 4.66 6.35 -17.62
C LEU A 121 5.02 6.06 -19.08
N THR A 122 6.25 5.56 -19.27
CA THR A 122 6.79 5.16 -20.57
C THR A 122 6.05 3.94 -21.13
N PRO A 123 5.98 3.72 -22.45
CA PRO A 123 5.21 2.59 -23.01
C PRO A 123 5.55 1.21 -22.46
N ASP A 124 6.78 1.01 -21.95
CA ASP A 124 7.27 -0.24 -21.37
C ASP A 124 7.05 -0.36 -19.85
N TRP A 125 6.47 0.65 -19.18
CA TRP A 125 6.35 0.67 -17.72
C TRP A 125 5.52 -0.49 -17.16
N THR A 126 4.56 -0.99 -17.93
CA THR A 126 3.68 -2.12 -17.59
C THR A 126 4.23 -3.48 -18.03
N SER A 127 5.39 -3.53 -18.69
CA SER A 127 5.90 -4.74 -19.35
C SER A 127 6.11 -5.93 -18.42
N LYS A 128 6.42 -5.67 -17.14
CA LYS A 128 6.89 -6.70 -16.20
C LYS A 128 8.07 -7.51 -16.77
N GLU A 129 8.90 -6.86 -17.58
CA GLU A 129 10.11 -7.40 -18.19
C GLU A 129 11.32 -6.50 -17.92
N GLY A 130 12.54 -7.02 -18.10
CA GLY A 130 13.78 -6.27 -17.89
C GLY A 130 13.84 -5.60 -16.52
N PHE A 131 14.04 -4.27 -16.49
CA PHE A 131 14.05 -3.50 -15.23
C PHE A 131 12.71 -3.58 -14.46
N TYR A 132 11.60 -3.81 -15.18
CA TYR A 132 10.27 -3.96 -14.60
C TYR A 132 9.94 -5.40 -14.20
N ALA A 133 10.81 -6.38 -14.51
CA ALA A 133 10.56 -7.79 -14.25
C ALA A 133 10.27 -8.11 -12.79
N ALA A 134 9.41 -9.13 -12.62
CA ALA A 134 9.00 -9.69 -11.35
C ALA A 134 9.99 -10.76 -10.86
N ASP A 135 11.30 -10.56 -11.05
CA ASP A 135 12.35 -11.45 -10.54
C ASP A 135 13.15 -10.76 -9.43
N TYR A 136 13.80 -11.57 -8.59
CA TYR A 136 14.52 -11.06 -7.42
C TYR A 136 15.57 -10.01 -7.77
N THR A 137 16.31 -10.18 -8.86
CA THR A 137 17.41 -9.30 -9.24
C THR A 137 16.87 -7.96 -9.71
N SER A 138 15.89 -7.98 -10.61
CA SER A 138 15.24 -6.78 -11.14
C SER A 138 14.54 -5.98 -10.04
N LEU A 139 13.83 -6.67 -9.14
CA LEU A 139 13.17 -6.04 -8.00
C LEU A 139 14.16 -5.43 -6.98
N SER A 140 15.29 -6.11 -6.73
CA SER A 140 16.34 -5.57 -5.83
C SER A 140 17.01 -4.34 -6.44
N ASN A 141 17.30 -4.38 -7.74
CA ASN A 141 17.83 -3.24 -8.48
C ASN A 141 16.84 -2.07 -8.51
N ARG A 142 15.54 -2.34 -8.67
CA ARG A 142 14.49 -1.33 -8.65
C ARG A 142 14.34 -0.67 -7.27
N ALA A 143 14.39 -1.46 -6.19
CA ALA A 143 14.39 -0.93 -4.84
C ALA A 143 15.63 -0.06 -4.54
N LYS A 144 16.82 -0.50 -4.98
CA LYS A 144 18.06 0.30 -4.91
C LYS A 144 17.92 1.62 -5.67
N TRP A 145 17.43 1.56 -6.90
CA TRP A 145 17.20 2.75 -7.72
C TRP A 145 16.26 3.74 -7.03
N VAL A 146 15.16 3.26 -6.42
CA VAL A 146 14.23 4.12 -5.66
C VAL A 146 14.94 4.78 -4.48
N ARG A 147 15.76 4.05 -3.71
CA ARG A 147 16.53 4.66 -2.60
C ARG A 147 17.49 5.74 -3.10
N GLN A 148 18.21 5.47 -4.19
CA GLN A 148 19.13 6.44 -4.80
C GLN A 148 18.39 7.68 -5.33
N TYR A 149 17.23 7.47 -5.97
CA TYR A 149 16.36 8.54 -6.42
C TYR A 149 15.93 9.42 -5.24
N LEU A 150 15.44 8.82 -4.15
CA LEU A 150 15.07 9.51 -2.91
C LEU A 150 16.26 10.25 -2.27
N ARG A 151 17.46 9.67 -2.28
CA ARG A 151 18.69 10.29 -1.75
C ARG A 151 19.07 11.55 -2.53
N SER A 152 18.86 11.54 -3.85
CA SER A 152 19.18 12.66 -4.73
C SER A 152 18.20 13.83 -4.67
N ARG A 153 17.05 13.64 -4.01
CA ARG A 153 15.99 14.65 -3.93
C ARG A 153 16.41 15.86 -3.11
N PRO A 154 16.10 17.09 -3.56
CA PRO A 154 16.37 18.31 -2.79
C PRO A 154 15.45 18.45 -1.57
N GLU A 155 14.32 17.75 -1.55
CA GLU A 155 13.31 17.88 -0.50
C GLU A 155 13.75 17.25 0.83
N LYS A 156 13.34 17.89 1.93
CA LYS A 156 13.52 17.41 3.31
C LYS A 156 12.36 16.54 3.78
N GLU A 157 11.15 16.75 3.27
CA GLU A 157 9.94 16.04 3.71
C GLU A 157 9.25 15.38 2.51
N ILE A 158 9.50 14.08 2.33
CA ILE A 158 9.17 13.36 1.12
C ILE A 158 8.11 12.31 1.42
N VAL A 159 6.94 12.41 0.80
CA VAL A 159 5.90 11.37 0.86
C VAL A 159 6.05 10.41 -0.31
N VAL A 160 5.92 9.11 -0.06
CA VAL A 160 5.98 8.04 -1.08
C VAL A 160 4.77 7.13 -0.91
N MET A 161 3.82 7.18 -1.85
CA MET A 161 2.69 6.25 -1.93
C MET A 161 3.05 5.06 -2.83
N ALA A 162 3.06 3.86 -2.25
CA ALA A 162 3.46 2.63 -2.92
C ALA A 162 2.67 1.40 -2.42
N HIS A 163 3.26 0.22 -2.58
CA HIS A 163 2.64 -1.08 -2.29
C HIS A 163 3.44 -1.90 -1.27
N GLY A 164 2.84 -2.95 -0.74
CA GLY A 164 3.43 -3.68 0.39
C GLY A 164 4.79 -4.30 0.04
N ASP A 165 4.89 -5.07 -1.06
CA ASP A 165 6.11 -5.82 -1.32
C ASP A 165 7.26 -4.91 -1.78
N ILE A 166 6.96 -3.91 -2.62
CA ILE A 166 7.99 -2.94 -3.03
C ILE A 166 8.52 -2.14 -1.82
N LEU A 167 7.66 -1.78 -0.85
CA LEU A 167 8.09 -1.11 0.38
C LEU A 167 8.97 -2.02 1.25
N ARG A 168 8.66 -3.31 1.35
CA ARG A 168 9.53 -4.30 2.03
C ARG A 168 10.91 -4.35 1.39
N ARG A 169 10.99 -4.32 0.05
CA ARG A 169 12.28 -4.31 -0.67
C ARG A 169 13.04 -2.99 -0.56
N ILE A 170 12.34 -1.85 -0.58
CA ILE A 170 12.94 -0.52 -0.37
C ILE A 170 13.57 -0.44 1.03
N THR A 171 12.86 -0.95 2.04
CA THR A 171 13.28 -0.87 3.45
C THR A 171 14.20 -2.02 3.89
N GLY A 172 14.26 -3.11 3.12
CA GLY A 172 14.93 -4.35 3.53
C GLY A 172 14.24 -5.06 4.70
N GLN A 173 13.01 -4.69 5.05
CA GLN A 173 12.28 -5.24 6.20
C GLN A 173 11.12 -6.13 5.74
N SER A 174 11.05 -7.36 6.28
CA SER A 174 9.88 -8.23 6.13
C SER A 174 8.75 -7.79 7.06
N TYR A 175 8.18 -6.61 6.78
CA TYR A 175 7.14 -5.99 7.59
C TYR A 175 5.75 -6.12 6.93
N PRO A 176 4.72 -6.61 7.65
CA PRO A 176 3.36 -6.73 7.13
C PRO A 176 2.63 -5.37 7.18
N TRP A 177 2.91 -4.52 6.20
CA TRP A 177 2.28 -3.20 6.06
C TRP A 177 0.75 -3.29 6.12
N LYS A 178 0.09 -2.35 6.78
CA LYS A 178 -1.37 -2.21 6.78
C LYS A 178 -1.84 -1.27 5.66
N ASN A 179 -3.10 -1.35 5.27
CA ASN A 179 -3.65 -0.43 4.28
C ASN A 179 -3.66 1.01 4.82
N ALA A 180 -3.29 1.98 3.99
CA ALA A 180 -3.11 3.37 4.39
C ALA A 180 -2.20 3.53 5.62
N GLU A 181 -1.18 2.70 5.76
CA GLU A 181 -0.18 2.87 6.80
C GLU A 181 0.92 3.82 6.36
N VAL A 182 1.28 4.76 7.23
CA VAL A 182 2.36 5.74 7.04
C VAL A 182 3.44 5.48 8.06
N ARG A 183 4.68 5.27 7.60
CA ARG A 183 5.86 5.10 8.46
C ARG A 183 6.97 6.03 8.01
N LEU A 184 7.65 6.63 8.97
CA LEU A 184 8.75 7.57 8.76
C LEU A 184 10.08 6.83 8.78
N PHE A 185 10.90 7.12 7.78
CA PHE A 185 12.26 6.64 7.63
C PHE A 185 13.23 7.80 7.41
N GLN A 186 14.50 7.53 7.65
CA GLN A 186 15.63 8.37 7.24
C GLN A 186 16.69 7.49 6.59
N PHE A 187 17.65 8.08 5.91
CA PHE A 187 18.83 7.34 5.47
C PHE A 187 19.70 7.00 6.68
N ASP A 188 20.29 5.82 6.67
CA ASP A 188 21.37 5.49 7.60
C ASP A 188 22.54 6.46 7.34
N ALA A 189 22.86 7.28 8.34
CA ALA A 189 23.89 8.30 8.22
C ALA A 189 25.29 7.71 7.97
N GLU A 190 25.56 6.49 8.42
CA GLU A 190 26.88 5.85 8.26
C GLU A 190 27.08 5.30 6.84
N SER A 191 25.99 4.96 6.15
CA SER A 191 26.03 4.29 4.86
C SER A 191 25.24 5.01 3.76
N VAL A 192 24.83 6.26 4.00
CA VAL A 192 24.04 7.07 3.05
C VAL A 192 24.76 7.24 1.71
N ASP A 193 26.08 7.31 1.69
CA ASP A 193 26.88 7.50 0.46
C ASP A 193 27.15 6.19 -0.29
N SER A 194 26.82 5.03 0.31
CA SER A 194 26.91 3.73 -0.38
C SER A 194 25.91 3.64 -1.54
N ASP A 195 26.14 2.72 -2.47
CA ASP A 195 25.18 2.46 -3.55
C ASP A 195 23.82 1.98 -3.02
N GLU A 196 23.81 1.26 -1.90
CA GLU A 196 22.58 0.75 -1.29
C GLU A 196 21.79 1.82 -0.56
N CYS A 197 22.44 2.85 0.00
CA CYS A 197 21.83 3.97 0.73
C CYS A 197 20.60 3.58 1.57
N PRO A 198 20.78 2.66 2.55
CA PRO A 198 19.66 2.01 3.24
C PRO A 198 18.85 3.00 4.07
N LEU A 199 17.57 2.66 4.26
CA LEU A 199 16.63 3.42 5.08
C LEU A 199 16.48 2.78 6.46
N VAL A 200 16.50 3.59 7.51
CA VAL A 200 16.22 3.20 8.89
C VAL A 200 14.85 3.71 9.32
N LEU A 201 14.08 2.86 9.97
CA LEU A 201 12.78 3.24 10.53
C LEU A 201 13.00 4.20 11.69
N VAL A 202 12.29 5.33 11.68
CA VAL A 202 12.27 6.29 12.78
C VAL A 202 10.99 6.15 13.60
N GLN A 203 9.83 6.06 12.94
CA GLN A 203 8.53 6.10 13.63
C GLN A 203 7.41 5.50 12.79
N ASN A 204 6.46 4.82 13.44
CA ASN A 204 5.15 4.53 12.84
C ASN A 204 4.24 5.75 13.04
N VAL A 205 3.75 6.35 11.95
CA VAL A 205 3.10 7.67 11.98
C VAL A 205 1.59 7.54 12.08
N ALA A 206 0.97 6.78 11.18
CA ALA A 206 -0.48 6.67 11.08
C ALA A 206 -0.90 5.35 10.42
N THR A 207 -2.14 4.95 10.63
CA THR A 207 -2.75 3.84 9.89
C THR A 207 -4.23 4.11 9.65
N GLY A 208 -4.66 4.14 8.39
CA GLY A 208 -6.07 4.31 8.01
C GLY A 208 -6.90 3.02 8.07
N GLY A 209 -6.27 1.86 7.90
CA GLY A 209 -6.87 0.52 8.02
C GLY A 209 -6.64 -0.16 9.37
N ALA A 210 -7.54 -1.05 9.78
CA ALA A 210 -7.45 -1.75 11.07
C ALA A 210 -6.44 -2.93 11.04
N VAL A 211 -6.35 -3.64 9.91
CA VAL A 211 -5.61 -4.89 9.75
C VAL A 211 -4.57 -4.81 8.64
N ALA A 212 -3.56 -5.68 8.74
CA ALA A 212 -2.63 -5.91 7.64
C ALA A 212 -3.29 -6.87 6.65
N GLU A 213 -3.68 -6.37 5.48
CA GLU A 213 -4.16 -7.23 4.40
C GLU A 213 -2.98 -7.81 3.63
N PRO A 214 -3.03 -9.09 3.23
CA PRO A 214 -1.93 -9.73 2.53
C PRO A 214 -1.62 -9.00 1.21
N THR A 215 -0.36 -9.05 0.80
CA THR A 215 0.05 -8.67 -0.55
C THR A 215 -0.16 -9.85 -1.52
N SER A 216 -0.14 -9.57 -2.81
CA SER A 216 -0.07 -10.63 -3.83
C SER A 216 1.16 -11.53 -3.63
N GLY A 217 2.28 -11.00 -3.14
CA GLY A 217 3.46 -11.78 -2.79
C GLY A 217 3.23 -12.72 -1.61
N ASP A 218 2.56 -12.27 -0.54
CA ASP A 218 2.21 -13.11 0.61
C ASP A 218 1.37 -14.33 0.17
N MET A 219 0.47 -14.12 -0.79
CA MET A 219 -0.50 -15.12 -1.23
C MET A 219 0.06 -16.05 -2.32
N ALA A 220 0.99 -15.57 -3.15
CA ALA A 220 1.74 -16.42 -4.07
C ALA A 220 2.51 -17.51 -3.31
N VAL A 221 3.12 -17.15 -2.17
CA VAL A 221 3.81 -18.09 -1.28
C VAL A 221 2.85 -19.11 -0.69
N GLU A 222 1.68 -18.66 -0.22
CA GLU A 222 0.69 -19.53 0.42
C GLU A 222 0.12 -20.59 -0.55
N ASN A 223 -0.08 -20.23 -1.81
CA ASN A 223 -0.69 -21.11 -2.83
C ASN A 223 0.29 -22.13 -3.45
N GLY A 224 1.54 -22.22 -2.98
CA GLY A 224 2.54 -23.16 -3.52
C GLY A 224 2.92 -22.89 -4.99
N VAL A 225 2.41 -21.81 -5.57
CA VAL A 225 3.03 -21.18 -6.75
C VAL A 225 4.40 -20.75 -6.26
N PRO A 226 5.51 -21.09 -6.94
CA PRO A 226 6.76 -20.45 -6.62
C PRO A 226 6.53 -18.94 -6.82
N ALA A 227 6.28 -18.21 -5.74
CA ALA A 227 6.40 -16.76 -5.72
C ALA A 227 7.83 -16.53 -6.16
N GLY A 228 8.10 -16.27 -7.44
CA GLY A 228 9.37 -16.69 -8.07
C GLY A 228 10.60 -16.35 -7.22
N SER A 229 11.09 -17.25 -6.36
CA SER A 229 12.09 -16.91 -5.32
C SER A 229 11.86 -15.61 -4.47
N ASN A 230 10.66 -15.04 -4.40
CA ASN A 230 10.48 -13.57 -4.31
C ASN A 230 10.00 -12.97 -2.99
N SER A 231 9.75 -13.75 -1.94
CA SER A 231 9.18 -13.24 -0.68
C SER A 231 10.05 -13.45 0.57
N ALA A 232 11.06 -14.32 0.51
CA ALA A 232 11.88 -14.63 1.66
C ALA A 232 13.29 -14.05 1.49
N LEU A 233 13.68 -13.13 2.37
CA LEU A 233 15.08 -13.04 2.77
C LEU A 233 15.52 -14.45 3.24
N PRO A 234 16.69 -14.95 2.85
CA PRO A 234 17.03 -16.36 3.03
C PRO A 234 17.06 -16.76 4.51
N SER A 235 16.24 -17.74 4.90
CA SER A 235 16.34 -18.46 6.17
C SER A 235 17.40 -19.57 6.05
N ILE A 236 18.26 -19.69 7.06
CA ILE A 236 19.34 -20.68 7.19
C ILE A 236 18.78 -22.12 7.17
N PRO A 237 19.39 -23.10 6.46
CA PRO A 237 18.85 -24.46 6.40
C PRO A 237 19.23 -25.29 7.63
N VAL A 238 18.26 -26.05 8.15
CA VAL A 238 18.49 -27.18 9.06
C VAL A 238 18.11 -28.46 8.33
N SER A 239 19.08 -29.34 8.15
CA SER A 239 18.95 -30.71 7.64
C SER A 239 18.26 -31.63 8.65
N ASN A 240 17.42 -32.58 8.21
CA ASN A 240 17.82 -34.00 8.12
C ASN A 240 16.74 -34.94 7.52
N SER A 241 17.23 -35.93 6.76
CA SER A 241 16.82 -37.35 6.53
C SER A 241 15.35 -37.81 6.63
N GLY A 242 14.94 -38.65 5.66
CA GLY A 242 13.58 -39.17 5.50
C GLY A 242 13.30 -40.60 5.96
N SER A 243 12.06 -41.08 5.71
CA SER A 243 11.70 -42.43 5.21
C SER A 243 10.21 -42.79 5.45
N LEU A 244 9.60 -43.33 4.37
CA LEU A 244 8.47 -44.29 4.24
C LEU A 244 7.02 -43.93 4.62
N GLN A 245 6.12 -44.37 3.72
CA GLN A 245 4.78 -43.91 3.41
C GLN A 245 3.67 -44.45 4.32
N ASP A 246 2.65 -43.62 4.56
CA ASP A 246 1.31 -43.97 5.03
C ASP A 246 0.30 -43.37 4.02
N LEU A 247 -0.44 -44.22 3.30
CA LEU A 247 -1.35 -43.85 2.21
C LEU A 247 -2.65 -43.17 2.69
N SER A 248 -2.72 -42.78 3.97
CA SER A 248 -3.76 -41.90 4.53
C SER A 248 -3.34 -40.42 4.64
N LYS A 249 -2.08 -40.10 4.30
CA LYS A 249 -1.49 -38.76 4.34
C LYS A 249 -1.09 -38.30 2.94
N ASP A 250 -2.07 -38.13 2.06
CA ASP A 250 -1.78 -37.46 0.80
C ASP A 250 -1.50 -35.97 1.10
N PRO A 251 -0.26 -35.48 0.92
CA PRO A 251 0.10 -34.11 1.27
C PRO A 251 -0.77 -33.08 0.53
N SER A 252 -1.33 -33.45 -0.61
CA SER A 252 -2.24 -32.61 -1.40
C SER A 252 -3.59 -32.40 -0.72
N VAL A 253 -4.14 -33.42 -0.05
CA VAL A 253 -5.42 -33.35 0.66
C VAL A 253 -5.25 -32.65 2.00
N GLU A 254 -4.13 -32.88 2.68
CA GLU A 254 -3.80 -32.21 3.94
C GLU A 254 -3.52 -30.71 3.72
N ALA A 255 -2.83 -30.36 2.62
CA ALA A 255 -2.66 -28.98 2.19
C ALA A 255 -4.00 -28.32 1.80
N ALA A 256 -4.86 -29.02 1.06
CA ALA A 256 -6.19 -28.50 0.69
C ALA A 256 -7.08 -28.27 1.92
N ASN A 257 -7.07 -29.16 2.91
CA ASN A 257 -7.82 -29.02 4.15
C ASN A 257 -7.26 -27.90 5.03
N ALA A 258 -5.93 -27.74 5.08
CA ALA A 258 -5.30 -26.61 5.77
C ALA A 258 -5.65 -25.27 5.10
N GLU A 259 -5.69 -25.23 3.77
CA GLU A 259 -6.12 -24.05 3.00
C GLU A 259 -7.59 -23.71 3.23
N LEU A 260 -8.48 -24.72 3.22
CA LEU A 260 -9.89 -24.51 3.51
C LEU A 260 -10.09 -23.91 4.91
N LYS A 261 -9.40 -24.46 5.91
CA LYS A 261 -9.45 -23.97 7.29
C LYS A 261 -8.92 -22.54 7.40
N ARG A 262 -7.84 -22.18 6.70
CA ARG A 262 -7.32 -20.80 6.69
C ARG A 262 -8.28 -19.83 6.00
N ARG A 263 -8.91 -20.23 4.88
CA ARG A 263 -9.97 -19.44 4.23
C ARG A 263 -11.15 -19.21 5.16
N GLU A 264 -11.57 -20.24 5.90
CA GLU A 264 -12.63 -20.12 6.90
C GLU A 264 -12.23 -19.16 8.03
N ASP A 265 -11.00 -19.24 8.53
CA ASP A 265 -10.50 -18.34 9.57
C ASP A 265 -10.39 -16.89 9.07
N ARG A 266 -9.94 -16.67 7.82
CA ARG A 266 -9.94 -15.35 7.16
C ARG A 266 -11.36 -14.82 6.97
N MET A 267 -12.31 -15.65 6.52
CA MET A 267 -13.71 -15.25 6.41
C MET A 267 -14.30 -14.88 7.77
N ARG A 268 -14.00 -15.64 8.84
CA ARG A 268 -14.42 -15.32 10.21
C ARG A 268 -13.85 -13.98 10.67
N GLN A 269 -12.57 -13.73 10.41
CA GLN A 269 -11.93 -12.46 10.76
C GLN A 269 -12.55 -11.29 9.97
N ARG A 270 -12.76 -11.43 8.66
CA ARG A 270 -13.47 -10.44 7.82
C ARG A 270 -14.88 -10.19 8.33
N GLN A 271 -15.62 -11.25 8.69
CA GLN A 271 -16.96 -11.14 9.26
C GLN A 271 -16.96 -10.43 10.61
N SER A 272 -15.95 -10.68 11.46
CA SER A 272 -15.77 -9.97 12.74
C SER A 272 -15.51 -8.48 12.53
N VAL A 273 -14.64 -8.12 11.58
CA VAL A 273 -14.34 -6.72 11.25
C VAL A 273 -15.57 -6.02 10.67
N LEU A 274 -16.31 -6.69 9.78
CA LEU A 274 -17.58 -6.18 9.25
C LEU A 274 -18.60 -5.93 10.35
N LEU A 275 -18.68 -6.83 11.34
CA LEU A 275 -19.56 -6.67 12.49
C LEU A 275 -19.15 -5.47 13.36
N GLU A 276 -17.86 -5.30 13.62
CA GLU A 276 -17.31 -4.16 14.35
C GLU A 276 -17.58 -2.83 13.62
N GLN A 277 -17.32 -2.79 12.31
CA GLN A 277 -17.65 -1.63 11.47
C GLN A 277 -19.16 -1.32 11.47
N THR A 278 -20.01 -2.35 11.42
CA THR A 278 -21.47 -2.18 11.49
C THR A 278 -21.88 -1.58 12.83
N ASN A 279 -21.28 -2.03 13.93
CA ASN A 279 -21.54 -1.48 15.26
C ASN A 279 -21.08 -0.01 15.37
N GLU A 280 -19.89 0.31 14.87
CA GLU A 280 -19.39 1.69 14.81
C GLU A 280 -20.34 2.59 13.99
N LEU A 281 -20.82 2.09 12.85
CA LEU A 281 -21.74 2.83 11.98
C LEU A 281 -23.08 3.11 12.68
N GLN A 282 -23.62 2.12 13.38
CA GLN A 282 -24.83 2.30 14.21
C GLN A 282 -24.60 3.30 15.35
N GLU A 283 -23.42 3.33 15.96
CA GLU A 283 -23.10 4.30 17.00
C GLU A 283 -22.99 5.72 16.42
N LEU A 284 -22.36 5.87 15.26
CA LEU A 284 -22.29 7.15 14.55
C LEU A 284 -23.67 7.64 14.13
N GLU A 285 -24.56 6.78 13.64
CA GLU A 285 -25.95 7.13 13.33
C GLU A 285 -26.70 7.63 14.56
N LYS A 286 -26.55 6.96 15.72
CA LYS A 286 -27.13 7.42 16.98
C LYS A 286 -26.58 8.78 17.42
N ARG A 287 -25.27 9.00 17.29
CA ARG A 287 -24.65 10.30 17.60
C ARG A 287 -25.15 11.39 16.67
N LEU A 288 -25.33 11.09 15.39
CA LEU A 288 -25.89 12.02 14.40
C LEU A 288 -27.34 12.38 14.74
N GLN A 289 -28.19 11.40 15.02
CA GLN A 289 -29.58 11.64 15.45
C GLN A 289 -29.64 12.50 16.72
N ALA A 290 -28.80 12.21 17.73
CA ALA A 290 -28.73 13.01 18.95
C ALA A 290 -28.27 14.46 18.68
N ALA A 291 -27.33 14.64 17.74
CA ALA A 291 -26.87 15.97 17.33
C ALA A 291 -27.97 16.74 16.58
N GLU A 292 -28.72 16.09 15.70
CA GLU A 292 -29.87 16.67 14.98
C GLU A 292 -31.01 17.04 15.93
N GLU A 293 -31.34 16.20 16.90
CA GLU A 293 -32.32 16.51 17.94
C GLU A 293 -31.88 17.70 18.79
N ARG A 294 -30.61 17.73 19.21
CA ARG A 294 -30.05 18.86 19.97
C ARG A 294 -30.10 20.14 19.16
N LYS A 295 -29.78 20.09 17.85
CA LYS A 295 -29.91 21.22 16.93
C LYS A 295 -31.36 21.71 16.86
N ARG A 296 -32.33 20.81 16.65
CA ARG A 296 -33.76 21.14 16.60
C ARG A 296 -34.25 21.76 17.92
N GLN A 297 -33.77 21.29 19.06
CA GLN A 297 -34.08 21.87 20.38
C GLN A 297 -33.49 23.28 20.56
N LEU A 298 -32.29 23.55 20.04
CA LEU A 298 -31.67 24.87 20.07
C LEU A 298 -32.39 25.85 19.13
N GLU A 299 -32.77 25.41 17.94
CA GLU A 299 -33.59 26.18 16.99
C GLU A 299 -34.97 26.52 17.58
N ALA A 300 -35.61 25.56 18.24
CA ALA A 300 -36.90 25.78 18.91
C ALA A 300 -36.82 26.69 20.16
N ARG A 301 -35.64 26.81 20.79
CA ARG A 301 -35.39 27.68 21.95
C ARG A 301 -34.91 29.08 21.58
N GLY A 302 -34.88 29.44 20.30
CA GLY A 302 -34.52 30.79 19.85
C GLY A 302 -33.02 31.10 19.92
N GLY A 303 -32.15 30.11 19.70
CA GLY A 303 -30.69 30.29 19.64
C GLY A 303 -30.19 30.90 18.31
N PHE A 304 -30.54 32.18 18.12
CA PHE A 304 -30.04 33.31 17.31
C PHE A 304 -29.35 33.19 15.93
N ILE A 305 -29.70 34.20 15.11
CA ILE A 305 -28.89 34.99 14.15
C ILE A 305 -27.37 34.89 14.41
#